data_AF-A0A6M2CLB0-F1
#
_entry.id   AF-A0A6M2CLB0-F1
#
_cell.length_a   1.000
_cell.length_b   1.000
_cell.length_c   1.000
_cell.angle_alpha   90.00
_cell.angle_beta   90.00
_cell.angle_gamma   90.00
#
_symmetry.space_group_name_H-M   'P 1'
#
loop_
_entity.id
_entity.type
_entity.pdbx_description
1 polymer ?
#
loop_
_entity_poly.entity_id
_entity_poly.type
_entity_poly.pdbx_seq_one_letter_code
_entity_poly.pdbx_strand_id
1 'polypeptide(L)'
;CCKIFEYIIASRNNEFLEEKSILTTCQHGFRKGCSTITQLVIVIDSFAKALDANGKIDAIFLDFSKAFDRVILEKLFLRLRNIKLPDILISWIADYLNNRKKYVSVDGHNSGCLPVTSGVPQGSVLGPLLFLLYINDIITVVTPRTQIRLFADDCVVFRTNKCVDDQKALDFSLNNISLWCEKWGMAANTDKTVSLRITHKNNPLDHVYKMGSVPLKQVDSYKYLGVTFTANLSWKLRVKNTCSAAFHKLAYLRHKLGNSPSNVKLLAYLTYIHPKLEYACVAWDPYTKLNINKLERIQRKSVRFIYSKYKRLDSPSQLMLANEIPSLESRRQKYRLDFLHNIIDHKFTLNASLYVSPLSTRQTRHHRSDALTLIYAKTDTYKFSFFPRTISEWNFLPTP
;
A
#
# COMPACT_ATOMS: atom_id res chain seq x y z
N CYS A 1 3.00 -2.69 32.84
CA CYS A 1 1.97 -3.75 32.93
C CYS A 1 0.86 -3.65 31.88
N CYS A 2 0.27 -2.47 31.60
CA CYS A 2 -0.85 -2.36 30.64
C CYS A 2 -0.53 -2.88 29.21
N LYS A 3 0.60 -2.48 28.61
CA LYS A 3 0.98 -2.92 27.24
C LYS A 3 1.11 -4.44 27.06
N ILE A 4 1.59 -5.16 28.09
CA ILE A 4 1.71 -6.62 28.03
C ILE A 4 0.32 -7.24 27.99
N PHE A 5 -0.60 -6.74 28.82
CA PHE A 5 -1.96 -7.23 28.85
C PHE A 5 -2.73 -6.89 27.57
N GLU A 6 -2.55 -5.67 27.04
CA GLU A 6 -3.07 -5.30 25.72
C GLU A 6 -2.59 -6.25 24.63
N TYR A 7 -1.31 -6.67 24.67
CA TYR A 7 -0.75 -7.62 23.70
C TYR A 7 -1.41 -9.01 23.78
N ILE A 8 -1.60 -9.54 24.99
CA ILE A 8 -2.29 -10.82 25.19
C ILE A 8 -3.71 -10.76 24.64
N ILE A 9 -4.45 -9.68 24.94
CA ILE A 9 -5.80 -9.47 24.43
C ILE A 9 -5.81 -9.33 22.91
N ALA A 10 -4.91 -8.51 22.36
CA ALA A 10 -4.83 -8.29 20.92
C ALA A 10 -4.52 -9.59 20.17
N SER A 11 -3.61 -10.42 20.70
CA SER A 11 -3.27 -11.72 20.09
C SER A 11 -4.49 -12.64 20.05
N ARG A 12 -5.16 -12.85 21.18
CA ARG A 12 -6.36 -13.72 21.26
C ARG A 12 -7.51 -13.20 20.41
N ASN A 13 -7.73 -11.89 20.39
CA ASN A 13 -8.75 -11.28 19.54
C ASN A 13 -8.42 -11.46 18.06
N ASN A 14 -7.16 -11.30 17.65
CA ASN A 14 -6.77 -11.51 16.26
C ASN A 14 -7.02 -12.96 15.80
N GLU A 15 -6.69 -13.95 16.63
CA GLU A 15 -6.99 -15.36 16.33
C GLU A 15 -8.48 -15.59 16.12
N PHE A 16 -9.33 -15.08 17.03
CA PHE A 16 -10.79 -15.14 16.89
C PHE A 16 -11.30 -14.44 15.62
N LEU A 17 -10.79 -13.23 15.33
CA LEU A 17 -11.22 -12.44 14.18
C LEU A 17 -10.78 -13.07 12.84
N GLU A 18 -9.63 -13.75 12.82
CA GLU A 18 -9.16 -14.54 11.68
C GLU A 18 -10.02 -15.79 11.50
N GLU A 19 -10.24 -16.59 12.55
CA GLU A 19 -11.06 -17.80 12.52
C GLU A 19 -12.49 -17.52 12.03
N LYS A 20 -13.10 -16.44 12.51
CA LYS A 20 -14.46 -16.03 12.13
C LYS A 20 -14.52 -15.14 10.88
N SER A 21 -13.37 -14.84 10.26
CA SER A 21 -13.28 -13.98 9.06
C SER A 21 -14.01 -12.64 9.21
N ILE A 22 -13.92 -12.03 10.40
CA ILE A 22 -14.67 -10.81 10.75
C ILE A 22 -14.14 -9.58 10.00
N LEU A 23 -12.82 -9.45 9.88
CA LEU A 23 -12.20 -8.32 9.20
C LEU A 23 -12.26 -8.49 7.68
N THR A 24 -12.81 -7.50 7.00
CA THR A 24 -12.96 -7.48 5.54
C THR A 24 -11.64 -7.74 4.82
N THR A 25 -11.65 -8.54 3.77
CA THR A 25 -10.46 -8.80 2.92
C THR A 25 -9.99 -7.54 2.17
N CYS A 26 -10.78 -6.47 2.14
CA CYS A 26 -10.38 -5.17 1.61
C CYS A 26 -9.47 -4.36 2.56
N GLN A 27 -9.31 -4.78 3.82
CA GLN A 27 -8.47 -4.11 4.82
C GLN A 27 -7.10 -4.75 4.88
N HIS A 28 -6.05 -3.96 4.65
CA HIS A 28 -4.66 -4.40 4.63
C HIS A 28 -3.79 -3.73 5.71
N GLY A 29 -4.29 -2.69 6.38
CA GLY A 29 -3.59 -2.02 7.47
C GLY A 29 -3.64 -2.84 8.75
N PHE A 30 -2.53 -2.88 9.49
CA PHE A 30 -2.40 -3.54 10.80
C PHE A 30 -2.83 -5.02 10.86
N ARG A 31 -2.80 -5.74 9.73
CA ARG A 31 -3.17 -7.16 9.65
C ARG A 31 -1.99 -8.03 9.27
N LYS A 32 -1.90 -9.20 9.91
CA LYS A 32 -0.96 -10.26 9.54
C LYS A 32 -1.26 -10.74 8.13
N GLY A 33 -0.23 -11.04 7.35
CA GLY A 33 -0.38 -11.44 5.94
C GLY A 33 -0.79 -10.30 4.99
N CYS A 34 -0.90 -9.07 5.49
CA CYS A 34 -1.14 -7.87 4.68
C CYS A 34 0.01 -6.87 4.81
N SER A 35 0.21 -6.07 3.77
CA SER A 35 1.20 -5.00 3.75
C SER A 35 0.76 -3.90 2.78
N THR A 36 1.49 -2.80 2.78
CA THR A 36 1.32 -1.77 1.75
C THR A 36 1.52 -2.37 0.35
N ILE A 37 2.45 -3.32 0.20
CA ILE A 37 2.74 -3.97 -1.08
C ILE A 37 1.56 -4.84 -1.55
N THR A 38 0.95 -5.65 -0.68
CA THR A 38 -0.20 -6.47 -1.07
C THR A 38 -1.38 -5.60 -1.52
N GLN A 39 -1.63 -4.48 -0.83
CA GLN A 39 -2.65 -3.52 -1.25
C GLN A 39 -2.32 -2.88 -2.60
N LEU A 40 -1.10 -2.38 -2.76
CA LEU A 40 -0.66 -1.69 -3.97
C LEU A 40 -0.71 -2.60 -5.19
N VAL A 41 -0.30 -3.87 -5.07
CA VAL A 41 -0.37 -4.87 -6.15
C VAL A 41 -1.81 -5.04 -6.64
N ILE A 42 -2.80 -5.14 -5.74
CA ILE A 42 -4.20 -5.32 -6.10
C ILE A 42 -4.79 -4.07 -6.76
N VAL A 43 -4.50 -2.89 -6.20
CA VAL A 43 -4.98 -1.61 -6.75
C VAL A 43 -4.38 -1.38 -8.14
N ILE A 44 -3.07 -1.57 -8.30
CA ILE A 44 -2.38 -1.37 -9.58
C ILE A 44 -2.83 -2.41 -10.62
N ASP A 45 -3.03 -3.67 -10.22
CA ASP A 45 -3.57 -4.70 -11.10
C ASP A 45 -4.97 -4.33 -11.61
N SER A 46 -5.86 -3.91 -10.70
CA SER A 46 -7.20 -3.40 -11.08
C SER A 46 -7.09 -2.21 -12.03
N PHE A 47 -6.11 -1.34 -11.80
CA PHE A 47 -5.92 -0.16 -12.63
C PHE A 47 -5.42 -0.50 -14.04
N ALA A 48 -4.39 -1.32 -14.12
CA ALA A 48 -3.81 -1.75 -15.37
C ALA A 48 -4.79 -2.59 -16.20
N LYS A 49 -5.55 -3.50 -15.57
CA LYS A 49 -6.62 -4.29 -16.22
C LYS A 49 -7.68 -3.42 -16.90
N ALA A 50 -8.13 -2.36 -16.23
CA ALA A 50 -9.15 -1.48 -16.82
C ALA A 50 -8.61 -0.69 -18.02
N LEU A 51 -7.36 -0.23 -17.96
CA LEU A 51 -6.69 0.43 -19.07
C LEU A 51 -6.49 -0.53 -20.25
N ASP A 52 -6.13 -1.79 -19.99
CA ASP A 52 -5.99 -2.83 -21.01
C ASP A 52 -7.30 -3.09 -21.77
N ALA A 53 -8.43 -2.97 -21.07
CA ALA A 53 -9.77 -3.04 -21.64
C ALA A 53 -10.23 -1.74 -22.33
N ASN A 54 -9.30 -0.82 -22.66
CA ASN A 54 -9.56 0.50 -23.24
C ASN A 54 -10.53 1.37 -22.41
N GLY A 55 -10.58 1.10 -21.11
CA GLY A 55 -11.38 1.83 -20.14
C GLY A 55 -10.63 3.03 -19.54
N LYS A 56 -11.29 3.68 -18.59
CA LYS A 56 -10.70 4.64 -17.67
C LYS A 56 -11.11 4.26 -16.25
N ILE A 57 -10.40 4.76 -15.26
CA ILE A 57 -10.74 4.61 -13.86
C ILE A 57 -10.84 5.98 -13.24
N ASP A 58 -11.87 6.16 -12.42
CA ASP A 58 -11.90 7.26 -11.47
C ASP A 58 -11.63 6.68 -10.09
N ALA A 59 -10.58 7.18 -9.43
CA ALA A 59 -10.17 6.79 -8.11
C ALA A 59 -10.25 7.99 -7.16
N ILE A 60 -10.90 7.79 -6.02
CA ILE A 60 -11.06 8.77 -4.95
C ILE A 60 -10.19 8.31 -3.79
N PHE A 61 -9.15 9.09 -3.49
CA PHE A 61 -8.30 8.86 -2.33
C PHE A 61 -8.88 9.64 -1.15
N LEU A 62 -9.55 8.92 -0.26
CA LEU A 62 -10.21 9.45 0.94
C LEU A 62 -9.18 9.61 2.06
N ASP A 63 -9.18 10.77 2.71
CA ASP A 63 -8.43 11.08 3.92
C ASP A 63 -9.41 11.33 5.06
N PHE A 64 -9.32 10.59 6.17
CA PHE A 64 -10.18 10.82 7.33
C PHE A 64 -9.56 11.81 8.31
N SER A 65 -10.32 12.83 8.69
CA SER A 65 -9.89 13.81 9.69
C SER A 65 -9.77 13.16 11.06
N LYS A 66 -8.54 13.06 11.59
CA LYS A 66 -8.28 12.52 12.95
C LYS A 66 -8.97 11.18 13.20
N ALA A 67 -8.85 10.24 12.25
CA ALA A 67 -9.65 9.02 12.20
C ALA A 67 -9.72 8.25 13.53
N PHE A 68 -8.56 8.06 14.17
CA PHE A 68 -8.45 7.37 15.46
C PHE A 68 -9.13 8.13 16.60
N ASP A 69 -9.04 9.45 16.63
CA ASP A 69 -9.59 10.30 17.69
C ASP A 69 -11.12 10.44 17.60
N ARG A 70 -11.70 10.20 16.41
CA ARG A 70 -13.13 10.36 16.14
C ARG A 70 -13.99 9.14 16.49
N VAL A 71 -13.37 8.00 16.82
CA VAL A 71 -14.11 6.79 17.18
C VAL A 71 -15.04 7.05 18.35
N ILE A 72 -16.35 6.93 18.15
CA ILE A 72 -17.35 7.09 19.21
C ILE A 72 -17.39 5.81 20.03
N LEU A 73 -17.11 5.89 21.33
CA LEU A 73 -16.95 4.72 22.21
C LEU A 73 -18.23 3.86 22.27
N GLU A 74 -19.40 4.48 22.41
CA GLU A 74 -20.69 3.77 22.43
C GLU A 74 -20.93 2.94 21.16
N LYS A 75 -20.63 3.53 20.00
CA LYS A 75 -20.74 2.87 18.69
C LYS A 75 -19.70 1.77 18.53
N LEU A 76 -18.50 1.96 19.06
CA LEU A 76 -17.48 0.92 19.12
C LEU A 76 -17.97 -0.26 19.96
N PHE A 77 -18.50 -0.05 21.17
CA PHE A 77 -19.01 -1.14 22.00
C PHE A 77 -20.19 -1.87 21.33
N LEU A 78 -21.06 -1.15 20.62
CA LEU A 78 -22.10 -1.77 19.80
C LEU A 78 -21.50 -2.71 18.75
N ARG A 79 -20.41 -2.33 18.07
CA ARG A 79 -19.69 -3.22 17.13
C ARG A 79 -19.15 -4.46 17.81
N LEU A 80 -18.49 -4.29 18.96
CA LEU A 80 -17.88 -5.39 19.70
C LEU A 80 -18.94 -6.43 20.13
N ARG A 81 -20.13 -5.97 20.54
CA ARG A 81 -21.26 -6.86 20.84
C ARG A 81 -21.79 -7.56 19.59
N ASN A 82 -21.92 -6.85 18.47
CA ASN A 82 -22.44 -7.41 17.22
C ASN A 82 -21.54 -8.52 16.65
N ILE A 83 -20.23 -8.46 16.86
CA ILE A 83 -19.29 -9.53 16.49
C ILE A 83 -19.19 -10.63 17.56
N LYS A 84 -20.04 -10.58 18.60
CA LYS A 84 -20.14 -11.56 19.68
C LYS A 84 -18.85 -11.74 20.49
N LEU A 85 -18.12 -10.64 20.76
CA LEU A 85 -17.05 -10.71 21.76
C LEU A 85 -17.65 -10.96 23.16
N PRO A 86 -16.96 -11.70 24.05
CA PRO A 86 -17.44 -11.94 25.41
C PRO A 86 -17.65 -10.64 26.19
N ASP A 87 -18.76 -10.55 26.94
CA ASP A 87 -19.09 -9.34 27.70
C ASP A 87 -17.99 -8.92 28.69
N ILE A 88 -17.31 -9.89 29.32
CA ILE A 88 -16.18 -9.62 30.22
C ILE A 88 -15.05 -8.86 29.51
N LEU A 89 -14.78 -9.20 28.24
CA LEU A 89 -13.76 -8.54 27.44
C LEU A 89 -14.24 -7.15 27.01
N ILE A 90 -15.50 -7.01 26.64
CA ILE A 90 -16.09 -5.71 26.29
C ILE A 90 -16.04 -4.76 27.48
N SER A 91 -16.39 -5.22 28.68
CA SER A 91 -16.29 -4.45 29.92
C SER A 91 -14.85 -4.02 30.19
N TRP A 92 -13.87 -4.91 30.03
CA TRP A 92 -12.47 -4.55 30.18
C TRP A 92 -12.01 -3.49 29.16
N ILE A 93 -12.43 -3.62 27.89
CA ILE A 93 -12.13 -2.61 26.85
C ILE A 93 -12.82 -1.27 27.20
N ALA A 94 -14.02 -1.32 27.77
CA ALA A 94 -14.71 -0.12 28.22
C ALA A 94 -13.96 0.59 29.34
N ASP A 95 -13.50 -0.14 30.35
CA ASP A 95 -12.67 0.40 31.44
C ASP A 95 -11.34 0.97 30.91
N TYR A 96 -10.75 0.31 29.90
CA TYR A 96 -9.53 0.79 29.25
C TYR A 96 -9.72 2.12 28.49
N LEU A 97 -10.88 2.33 27.87
CA LEU A 97 -11.14 3.50 27.01
C LEU A 97 -11.82 4.67 27.74
N ASN A 98 -12.61 4.40 28.78
CA ASN A 98 -13.35 5.41 29.52
C ASN A 98 -12.49 6.18 30.54
N ASN A 99 -12.97 7.34 30.97
CA ASN A 99 -12.36 8.18 32.01
C ASN A 99 -10.88 8.56 31.78
N ARG A 100 -10.40 8.46 30.54
CA ARG A 100 -9.05 8.87 30.16
C ARG A 100 -8.93 10.39 30.22
N LYS A 101 -7.77 10.86 30.67
CA LYS A 101 -7.38 12.26 30.68
C LYS A 101 -6.06 12.42 29.93
N LYS A 102 -5.88 13.56 29.27
CA LYS A 102 -4.64 13.95 28.59
C LYS A 102 -4.13 15.29 29.12
N TYR A 103 -2.82 15.44 29.14
CA TYR A 103 -2.12 16.70 29.42
C TYR A 103 -0.86 16.76 28.56
N VAL A 104 -0.27 17.94 28.44
CA VAL A 104 1.00 18.16 27.74
C VAL A 104 2.07 18.44 28.78
N SER A 105 3.25 17.82 28.64
CA SER A 105 4.42 18.09 29.48
C SER A 105 5.53 18.69 28.63
N VAL A 106 6.06 19.84 29.04
CA VAL A 106 7.18 20.53 28.39
C VAL A 106 8.19 20.90 29.47
N ASP A 107 9.43 20.43 29.34
CA ASP A 107 10.53 20.71 30.27
C ASP A 107 10.18 20.50 31.75
N GLY A 108 9.41 19.44 32.04
CA GLY A 108 8.98 19.10 33.41
C GLY A 108 7.74 19.85 33.90
N HIS A 109 7.20 20.79 33.12
CA HIS A 109 5.96 21.50 33.42
C HIS A 109 4.76 20.85 32.72
N ASN A 110 3.69 20.62 33.47
CA ASN A 110 2.47 19.98 32.97
C ASN A 110 1.36 21.01 32.74
N SER A 111 0.63 20.86 31.64
CA SER A 111 -0.63 21.56 31.42
C SER A 111 -1.74 21.04 32.36
N GLY A 112 -2.88 21.72 32.39
CA GLY A 112 -4.10 21.14 32.94
C GLY A 112 -4.50 19.84 32.23
N CYS A 113 -5.18 18.96 32.97
CA CYS A 113 -5.73 17.71 32.44
C CYS A 113 -7.07 17.95 31.75
N LEU A 114 -7.21 17.45 30.53
CA LEU A 114 -8.46 17.46 29.78
C LEU A 114 -9.00 16.03 29.61
N PRO A 115 -10.32 15.82 29.75
CA PRO A 115 -10.91 14.51 29.48
C PRO A 115 -10.79 14.13 28.00
N VAL A 116 -10.67 12.83 27.73
CA VAL A 116 -10.70 12.25 26.39
C VAL A 116 -12.03 11.51 26.24
N THR A 117 -12.97 12.13 25.52
CA THR A 117 -14.35 11.66 25.38
C THR A 117 -14.59 10.78 24.15
N SER A 118 -13.64 10.73 23.23
CA SER A 118 -13.71 9.91 22.01
C SER A 118 -12.33 9.39 21.62
N GLY A 119 -12.35 8.42 20.71
CA GLY A 119 -11.18 7.93 20.03
C GLY A 119 -10.54 6.73 20.71
N VAL A 120 -9.71 6.03 19.95
CA VAL A 120 -8.86 4.95 20.46
C VAL A 120 -7.40 5.44 20.51
N PRO A 121 -6.63 5.06 21.55
CA PRO A 121 -5.31 5.64 21.79
C PRO A 121 -4.32 5.29 20.68
N GLN A 122 -3.75 6.29 20.01
CA GLN A 122 -2.63 6.10 19.09
C GLN A 122 -1.38 5.66 19.86
N GLY A 123 -0.64 4.68 19.32
CA GLY A 123 0.54 4.10 19.98
C GLY A 123 0.23 3.04 21.04
N SER A 124 -1.05 2.72 21.26
CA SER A 124 -1.47 1.52 22.00
C SER A 124 -1.40 0.28 21.11
N VAL A 125 -1.41 -0.90 21.74
CA VAL A 125 -1.41 -2.18 21.00
C VAL A 125 -2.82 -2.49 20.51
N LEU A 126 -3.85 -2.17 21.30
CA LEU A 126 -5.26 -2.44 20.95
C LEU A 126 -5.91 -1.39 20.06
N GLY A 127 -5.46 -0.14 20.10
CA GLY A 127 -6.05 0.96 19.35
C GLY A 127 -6.20 0.69 17.85
N PRO A 128 -5.16 0.23 17.14
CA PRO A 128 -5.26 -0.18 15.75
C PRO A 128 -6.35 -1.22 15.51
N LEU A 129 -6.40 -2.28 16.32
CA LEU A 129 -7.39 -3.35 16.18
C LEU A 129 -8.82 -2.84 16.36
N LEU A 130 -9.06 -2.04 17.40
CA LEU A 130 -10.36 -1.44 17.68
C LEU A 130 -10.80 -0.51 16.55
N PHE A 131 -9.86 0.26 15.98
CA PHE A 131 -10.13 1.10 14.82
C PHE A 131 -10.50 0.27 13.59
N LEU A 132 -9.79 -0.83 13.32
CA LEU A 132 -10.13 -1.73 12.21
C LEU A 132 -11.56 -2.27 12.34
N LEU A 133 -11.97 -2.71 13.54
CA LEU A 133 -13.33 -3.18 13.81
C LEU A 133 -14.38 -2.08 13.62
N TYR A 134 -14.04 -0.85 13.98
CA TYR A 134 -14.92 0.31 13.84
C TYR A 134 -15.23 0.65 12.39
N ILE A 135 -14.20 0.71 11.54
CA ILE A 135 -14.33 1.10 10.12
C ILE A 135 -14.76 -0.06 9.21
N ASN A 136 -14.70 -1.31 9.69
CA ASN A 136 -14.75 -2.53 8.89
C ASN A 136 -15.89 -2.60 7.86
N ASP A 137 -17.09 -2.12 8.20
CA ASP A 137 -18.27 -2.26 7.36
C ASP A 137 -18.49 -1.09 6.39
N ILE A 138 -17.62 -0.09 6.36
CA ILE A 138 -17.65 0.98 5.35
C ILE A 138 -17.65 0.38 3.93
N ILE A 139 -17.07 -0.81 3.78
CA ILE A 139 -17.03 -1.53 2.52
C ILE A 139 -18.39 -2.00 2.01
N THR A 140 -19.41 -2.02 2.87
CA THR A 140 -20.76 -2.48 2.53
C THR A 140 -21.63 -1.39 1.90
N VAL A 141 -21.22 -0.12 1.97
CA VAL A 141 -22.05 1.03 1.53
C VAL A 141 -21.74 1.46 0.10
N VAL A 142 -20.71 0.89 -0.54
CA VAL A 142 -20.37 1.20 -1.94
C VAL A 142 -21.24 0.43 -2.92
N THR A 143 -21.47 0.99 -4.09
CA THR A 143 -22.31 0.36 -5.12
C THR A 143 -21.65 -0.89 -5.72
N PRO A 144 -22.43 -1.84 -6.27
CA PRO A 144 -21.88 -2.97 -7.00
C PRO A 144 -20.92 -2.52 -8.11
N ARG A 145 -19.80 -3.24 -8.24
CA ARG A 145 -18.66 -2.95 -9.15
C ARG A 145 -17.79 -1.74 -8.74
N THR A 146 -18.17 -0.98 -7.73
CA THR A 146 -17.27 0.00 -7.10
C THR A 146 -16.39 -0.74 -6.08
N GLN A 147 -15.09 -0.55 -6.17
CA GLN A 147 -14.13 -1.15 -5.26
C GLN A 147 -13.72 -0.15 -4.19
N ILE A 148 -13.50 -0.67 -2.99
CA ILE A 148 -12.98 0.08 -1.86
C ILE A 148 -11.87 -0.73 -1.22
N ARG A 149 -10.77 -0.05 -0.89
CA ARG A 149 -9.54 -0.64 -0.39
C ARG A 149 -9.07 0.19 0.79
N LEU A 150 -8.90 -0.47 1.94
CA LEU A 150 -8.57 0.16 3.21
C LEU A 150 -7.15 -0.22 3.63
N PHE A 151 -6.41 0.76 4.14
CA PHE A 151 -5.16 0.55 4.84
C PHE A 151 -5.20 1.40 6.11
N ALA A 152 -5.81 0.83 7.15
CA ALA A 152 -6.26 1.59 8.31
C ALA A 152 -7.18 2.75 7.90
N ASP A 153 -6.74 4.00 8.13
CA ASP A 153 -7.44 5.24 7.78
C ASP A 153 -7.24 5.67 6.33
N ASP A 154 -6.16 5.23 5.66
CA ASP A 154 -5.98 5.46 4.23
C ASP A 154 -7.01 4.63 3.44
N CYS A 155 -7.88 5.29 2.67
CA CYS A 155 -8.90 4.61 1.88
C CYS A 155 -8.86 5.05 0.42
N VAL A 156 -8.99 4.10 -0.51
CA VAL A 156 -9.20 4.40 -1.92
C VAL A 156 -10.48 3.72 -2.40
N VAL A 157 -11.36 4.51 -3.01
CA VAL A 157 -12.60 4.06 -3.65
C VAL A 157 -12.46 4.29 -5.13
N PHE A 158 -12.69 3.28 -5.95
CA PHE A 158 -12.47 3.42 -7.38
C PHE A 158 -13.42 2.56 -8.20
N ARG A 159 -13.65 3.01 -9.42
CA ARG A 159 -14.51 2.31 -10.37
C ARG A 159 -13.96 2.45 -11.78
N THR A 160 -14.07 1.37 -12.55
CA THR A 160 -13.90 1.44 -14.01
C THR A 160 -15.06 2.25 -14.58
N ASN A 161 -14.76 3.33 -15.28
CA ASN A 161 -15.72 4.23 -15.86
C ASN A 161 -15.75 4.07 -17.38
N LYS A 162 -16.88 3.61 -17.93
CA LYS A 162 -17.09 3.50 -19.38
C LYS A 162 -18.18 4.44 -19.87
N CYS A 163 -19.13 4.79 -19.00
CA CYS A 163 -20.26 5.67 -19.31
C CYS A 163 -20.59 6.59 -18.13
N VAL A 164 -21.54 7.52 -18.35
CA VAL A 164 -22.02 8.44 -17.31
C VAL A 164 -22.64 7.70 -16.12
N ASP A 165 -23.26 6.54 -16.33
CA ASP A 165 -23.85 5.76 -15.23
C ASP A 165 -22.79 5.20 -14.28
N ASP A 166 -21.57 4.94 -14.75
CA ASP A 166 -20.47 4.57 -13.87
C ASP A 166 -20.04 5.74 -12.98
N GLN A 167 -20.07 6.97 -13.51
CA GLN A 167 -19.78 8.18 -12.73
C GLN A 167 -20.83 8.39 -11.65
N LYS A 168 -22.12 8.27 -12.02
CA LYS A 168 -23.24 8.34 -11.07
C LYS A 168 -23.16 7.25 -10.00
N ALA A 169 -22.78 6.03 -10.35
CA ALA A 169 -22.63 4.93 -9.41
C ALA A 169 -21.47 5.16 -8.41
N LEU A 170 -20.40 5.81 -8.85
CA LEU A 170 -19.31 6.23 -7.96
C LEU A 170 -19.75 7.41 -7.07
N ASP A 171 -20.45 8.42 -7.59
CA ASP A 171 -21.06 9.50 -6.77
C ASP A 171 -21.99 8.94 -5.70
N PHE A 172 -22.87 8.00 -6.06
CA PHE A 172 -23.76 7.36 -5.09
C PHE A 172 -22.97 6.63 -3.99
N SER A 173 -21.84 6.01 -4.34
CA SER A 173 -20.96 5.40 -3.35
C SER A 173 -20.34 6.45 -2.42
N LEU A 174 -19.90 7.60 -2.94
CA LEU A 174 -19.35 8.70 -2.11
C LEU A 174 -20.41 9.31 -1.19
N ASN A 175 -21.64 9.45 -1.66
CA ASN A 175 -22.76 9.90 -0.83
C ASN A 175 -23.07 8.90 0.27
N ASN A 176 -23.12 7.60 -0.03
CA ASN A 176 -23.30 6.56 0.98
C ASN A 176 -22.17 6.54 2.01
N ILE A 177 -20.92 6.75 1.58
CA ILE A 177 -19.79 6.87 2.51
C ILE A 177 -19.93 8.13 3.37
N SER A 178 -20.41 9.24 2.82
CA SER A 178 -20.66 10.48 3.58
C SER A 178 -21.73 10.25 4.67
N LEU A 179 -22.85 9.63 4.32
CA LEU A 179 -23.90 9.24 5.26
C LEU A 179 -23.39 8.23 6.32
N TRP A 180 -22.55 7.28 5.90
CA TRP A 180 -21.89 6.35 6.83
C TRP A 180 -20.98 7.13 7.79
N CYS A 181 -20.23 8.13 7.31
CA CYS A 181 -19.38 8.95 8.16
C CYS A 181 -20.19 9.70 9.22
N GLU A 182 -21.28 10.35 8.81
CA GLU A 182 -22.21 11.03 9.73
C GLU A 182 -22.77 10.05 10.77
N LYS A 183 -23.29 8.89 10.30
CA LYS A 183 -23.83 7.84 11.16
C LYS A 183 -22.80 7.31 12.15
N TRP A 184 -21.52 7.21 11.78
CA TRP A 184 -20.47 6.67 12.63
C TRP A 184 -19.55 7.75 13.24
N GLY A 185 -19.91 9.03 13.17
CA GLY A 185 -19.10 10.12 13.73
C GLY A 185 -17.72 10.32 13.06
N MET A 186 -17.47 9.67 11.94
CA MET A 186 -16.26 9.87 11.14
C MET A 186 -16.42 11.14 10.29
N ALA A 187 -15.32 11.65 9.74
CA ALA A 187 -15.35 12.81 8.85
C ALA A 187 -14.25 12.69 7.80
N ALA A 188 -14.61 12.82 6.53
CA ALA A 188 -13.65 12.97 5.46
C ALA A 188 -13.05 14.38 5.50
N ASN A 189 -11.75 14.48 5.30
CA ASN A 189 -11.06 15.73 5.03
C ASN A 189 -11.19 16.05 3.55
N THR A 190 -12.13 16.91 3.18
CA THR A 190 -12.40 17.26 1.78
C THR A 190 -11.24 17.97 1.10
N ASP A 191 -10.38 18.67 1.85
CA ASP A 191 -9.22 19.38 1.29
C ASP A 191 -8.08 18.42 0.90
N LYS A 192 -7.95 17.33 1.66
CA LYS A 192 -6.95 16.27 1.39
C LYS A 192 -7.49 15.14 0.53
N THR A 193 -8.80 14.96 0.49
CA THR A 193 -9.47 13.99 -0.37
C THR A 193 -9.42 14.47 -1.81
N VAL A 194 -8.93 13.62 -2.70
CA VAL A 194 -8.75 13.99 -4.12
C VAL A 194 -9.31 12.93 -5.07
N SER A 195 -9.69 13.38 -6.25
CA SER A 195 -10.02 12.51 -7.38
C SER A 195 -8.83 12.41 -8.34
N LEU A 196 -8.49 11.20 -8.75
CA LEU A 196 -7.52 10.91 -9.79
C LEU A 196 -8.20 10.10 -10.89
N ARG A 197 -8.31 10.70 -12.07
CA ARG A 197 -8.77 10.02 -13.28
C ARG A 197 -7.58 9.38 -13.99
N ILE A 198 -7.62 8.07 -14.18
CA ILE A 198 -6.57 7.28 -14.82
C ILE A 198 -7.07 6.80 -16.19
N THR A 199 -6.45 7.28 -17.26
CA THR A 199 -6.80 6.94 -18.64
C THR A 199 -5.64 7.19 -19.61
N HIS A 200 -5.68 6.52 -20.77
CA HIS A 200 -4.83 6.84 -21.92
C HIS A 200 -5.57 7.64 -23.00
N LYS A 201 -6.84 8.01 -22.78
CA LYS A 201 -7.65 8.80 -23.71
C LYS A 201 -7.32 10.28 -23.60
N ASN A 202 -7.26 10.97 -24.74
CA ASN A 202 -6.97 12.40 -24.79
C ASN A 202 -8.14 13.26 -24.28
N ASN A 203 -9.39 12.84 -24.53
CA ASN A 203 -10.61 13.54 -24.12
C ASN A 203 -11.48 12.65 -23.22
N PRO A 204 -11.13 12.48 -21.94
CA PRO A 204 -12.00 11.75 -21.02
C PRO A 204 -13.31 12.50 -20.76
N LEU A 205 -14.41 11.78 -20.51
CA LEU A 205 -15.63 12.44 -20.02
C LEU A 205 -15.31 13.19 -18.74
N ASP A 206 -15.58 14.48 -18.74
CA ASP A 206 -15.39 15.32 -17.57
C ASP A 206 -16.48 15.05 -16.53
N HIS A 207 -16.11 15.05 -15.26
CA HIS A 207 -17.04 14.84 -14.15
C HIS A 207 -16.37 15.23 -12.85
N VAL A 208 -17.05 16.06 -12.06
CA VAL A 208 -16.57 16.54 -10.76
C VAL A 208 -17.28 15.75 -9.67
N TYR A 209 -16.53 14.84 -9.06
CA TYR A 209 -17.00 14.06 -7.91
C TYR A 209 -17.20 14.95 -6.69
N LYS A 210 -18.17 14.60 -5.84
CA LYS A 210 -18.47 15.32 -4.60
C LYS A 210 -18.46 14.38 -3.40
N MET A 211 -18.06 14.91 -2.26
CA MET A 211 -18.21 14.26 -0.96
C MET A 211 -19.23 15.08 -0.16
N GLY A 212 -20.44 14.54 -0.02
CA GLY A 212 -21.61 15.33 0.41
C GLY A 212 -21.87 16.47 -0.60
N SER A 213 -21.87 17.72 -0.12
CA SER A 213 -22.04 18.90 -0.97
C SER A 213 -20.73 19.45 -1.55
N VAL A 214 -19.57 18.98 -1.09
CA VAL A 214 -18.27 19.59 -1.41
C VAL A 214 -17.63 18.94 -2.64
N PRO A 215 -17.28 19.72 -3.69
CA PRO A 215 -16.58 19.19 -4.86
C PRO A 215 -15.15 18.78 -4.51
N LEU A 216 -14.73 17.62 -5.01
CA LEU A 216 -13.39 17.09 -4.81
C LEU A 216 -12.43 17.68 -5.84
N LYS A 217 -11.21 17.98 -5.37
CA LYS A 217 -10.13 18.42 -6.25
C LYS A 217 -9.67 17.25 -7.13
N GLN A 218 -9.78 17.42 -8.46
CA GLN A 218 -9.14 16.52 -9.41
C GLN A 218 -7.65 16.81 -9.51
N VAL A 219 -6.81 15.77 -9.49
CA VAL A 219 -5.36 15.87 -9.60
C VAL A 219 -4.82 14.94 -10.68
N ASP A 220 -3.66 15.25 -11.26
CA ASP A 220 -2.99 14.40 -12.24
C ASP A 220 -2.05 13.37 -11.62
N SER A 221 -1.73 13.53 -10.34
CA SER A 221 -0.93 12.56 -9.59
C SER A 221 -1.23 12.61 -8.09
N TYR A 222 -1.13 11.46 -7.44
CA TYR A 222 -1.35 11.33 -6.00
C TYR A 222 -0.41 10.29 -5.38
N LYS A 223 0.03 10.51 -4.15
CA LYS A 223 0.91 9.59 -3.42
C LYS A 223 0.08 8.76 -2.44
N TYR A 224 -0.18 7.51 -2.80
CA TYR A 224 -0.92 6.53 -1.98
C TYR A 224 0.03 5.46 -1.46
N LEU A 225 0.05 5.23 -0.14
CA LEU A 225 0.91 4.25 0.54
C LEU A 225 2.39 4.32 0.13
N GLY A 226 2.89 5.54 -0.10
CA GLY A 226 4.28 5.78 -0.47
C GLY A 226 4.58 5.67 -1.98
N VAL A 227 3.63 5.26 -2.81
CA VAL A 227 3.76 5.16 -4.28
C VAL A 227 2.96 6.25 -4.97
N THR A 228 3.57 6.89 -5.97
CA THR A 228 2.92 7.96 -6.75
C THR A 228 2.21 7.37 -7.96
N PHE A 229 0.89 7.53 -8.01
CA PHE A 229 0.04 7.24 -9.16
C PHE A 229 -0.05 8.49 -10.04
N THR A 230 -0.15 8.30 -11.35
CA THR A 230 -0.37 9.39 -12.32
C THR A 230 -1.59 9.07 -13.18
N ALA A 231 -2.15 10.10 -13.82
CA ALA A 231 -3.33 9.97 -14.68
C ALA A 231 -3.15 9.00 -15.87
N ASN A 232 -1.92 8.62 -16.21
CA ASN A 232 -1.62 7.61 -17.24
C ASN A 232 -1.00 6.31 -16.70
N LEU A 233 -0.98 6.14 -15.37
CA LEU A 233 -0.35 5.03 -14.64
C LEU A 233 1.14 4.84 -14.99
N SER A 234 1.84 5.92 -15.33
CA SER A 234 3.26 5.89 -15.71
C SER A 234 4.20 6.01 -14.51
N TRP A 235 5.22 5.16 -14.46
CA TRP A 235 6.25 5.20 -13.41
C TRP A 235 7.29 6.33 -13.57
N LYS A 236 7.18 7.19 -14.60
CA LYS A 236 8.14 8.29 -14.85
C LYS A 236 8.28 9.24 -13.66
N LEU A 237 7.18 9.74 -13.12
CA LEU A 237 7.19 10.67 -11.99
C LEU A 237 7.70 10.00 -10.72
N ARG A 238 7.25 8.76 -10.46
CA ARG A 238 7.72 7.95 -9.32
C ARG A 238 9.23 7.75 -9.37
N VAL A 239 9.77 7.30 -10.51
CA VAL A 239 11.22 7.08 -10.69
C VAL A 239 12.00 8.38 -10.51
N LYS A 240 11.51 9.51 -11.04
CA LYS A 240 12.12 10.83 -10.82
C LYS A 240 12.20 11.16 -9.33
N ASN A 241 11.10 11.02 -8.58
CA ASN A 241 11.04 11.32 -7.15
C ASN A 241 11.95 10.40 -6.34
N THR A 242 11.94 9.09 -6.63
CA THR A 242 12.81 8.09 -5.98
C THR A 242 14.28 8.39 -6.21
N CYS A 243 14.69 8.64 -7.47
CA CYS A 243 16.07 8.98 -7.80
C CYS A 243 16.52 10.29 -7.14
N SER A 244 15.65 11.31 -7.08
CA SER A 244 15.95 12.58 -6.43
C SER A 244 16.22 12.39 -4.93
N ALA A 245 15.29 11.72 -4.22
CA ALA A 245 15.44 11.47 -2.78
C ALA A 245 16.69 10.63 -2.46
N ALA A 246 16.96 9.60 -3.26
CA ALA A 246 18.15 8.77 -3.11
C ALA A 246 19.44 9.56 -3.40
N PHE A 247 19.43 10.43 -4.42
CA PHE A 247 20.57 11.27 -4.77
C PHE A 247 20.89 12.30 -3.69
N HIS A 248 19.88 12.97 -3.13
CA HIS A 248 20.08 13.89 -2.00
C HIS A 248 20.71 13.18 -0.80
N LYS A 249 20.25 11.96 -0.49
CA LYS A 249 20.85 11.18 0.60
C LYS A 249 22.29 10.76 0.28
N LEU A 250 22.58 10.37 -0.96
CA LEU A 250 23.95 10.09 -1.40
C LEU A 250 24.87 11.30 -1.30
N ALA A 251 24.40 12.49 -1.66
CA ALA A 251 25.17 13.73 -1.52
C ALA A 251 25.51 14.02 -0.06
N TYR A 252 24.53 13.87 0.84
CA TYR A 252 24.74 13.99 2.28
C TYR A 252 25.78 12.99 2.81
N LEU A 253 25.65 11.71 2.44
CA LEU A 253 26.60 10.67 2.88
C LEU A 253 28.01 10.90 2.33
N ARG A 254 28.16 11.42 1.11
CA ARG A 254 29.47 11.80 0.56
C ARG A 254 30.15 12.86 1.40
N HIS A 255 29.40 13.85 1.86
CA HIS A 255 29.93 14.90 2.70
C HIS A 255 30.33 14.40 4.10
N LYS A 256 29.51 13.55 4.72
CA LYS A 256 29.76 13.07 6.09
C LYS A 256 30.71 11.87 6.20
N LEU A 257 30.70 10.98 5.21
CA LEU A 257 31.43 9.71 5.24
C LEU A 257 32.48 9.62 4.12
N GLY A 258 32.87 10.74 3.50
CA GLY A 258 33.83 10.77 2.38
C GLY A 258 35.13 10.02 2.69
N ASN A 259 35.66 10.23 3.89
CA ASN A 259 36.92 9.63 4.37
C ASN A 259 36.72 8.31 5.11
N SER A 260 35.48 7.82 5.24
CA SER A 260 35.21 6.58 5.95
C SER A 260 35.63 5.34 5.13
N PRO A 261 35.93 4.22 5.80
CA PRO A 261 36.16 2.93 5.15
C PRO A 261 34.98 2.46 4.29
N SER A 262 35.26 1.57 3.32
CA SER A 262 34.27 1.08 2.35
C SER A 262 33.12 0.30 3.00
N ASN A 263 33.39 -0.51 4.03
CA ASN A 263 32.37 -1.23 4.78
C ASN A 263 31.36 -0.28 5.45
N VAL A 264 31.82 0.83 6.03
CA VAL A 264 30.94 1.86 6.64
C VAL A 264 30.09 2.54 5.58
N LYS A 265 30.67 2.86 4.42
CA LYS A 265 29.94 3.46 3.30
C LYS A 265 28.91 2.50 2.71
N LEU A 266 29.26 1.22 2.59
CA LEU A 266 28.37 0.17 2.12
C LEU A 266 27.18 0.01 3.08
N LEU A 267 27.45 -0.09 4.39
CA LEU A 267 26.40 -0.13 5.41
C LEU A 267 25.48 1.10 5.30
N ALA A 268 26.05 2.30 5.22
CA ALA A 268 25.26 3.52 5.07
C ALA A 268 24.40 3.54 3.79
N TYR A 269 24.92 3.01 2.67
CA TYR A 269 24.15 2.84 1.44
C TYR A 269 22.98 1.87 1.64
N LEU A 270 23.24 0.70 2.22
CA LEU A 270 22.24 -0.34 2.47
C LEU A 270 21.16 0.12 3.46
N THR A 271 21.50 0.96 4.44
CA THR A 271 20.55 1.47 5.44
C THR A 271 19.73 2.65 4.93
N TYR A 272 20.33 3.60 4.21
CA TYR A 272 19.68 4.90 3.94
C TYR A 272 19.24 5.14 2.50
N ILE A 273 19.93 4.53 1.53
CA ILE A 273 19.67 4.75 0.10
C ILE A 273 18.88 3.58 -0.46
N HIS A 274 19.34 2.35 -0.19
CA HIS A 274 18.79 1.14 -0.77
C HIS A 274 17.28 0.98 -0.49
N PRO A 275 16.77 1.17 0.75
CA PRO A 275 15.34 1.02 1.03
C PRO A 275 14.49 2.05 0.29
N LYS A 276 15.03 3.24 -0.01
CA LYS A 276 14.31 4.26 -0.80
C LYS A 276 14.14 3.84 -2.26
N LEU A 277 15.16 3.19 -2.83
CA LEU A 277 15.13 2.70 -4.20
C LEU A 277 14.19 1.50 -4.36
N GLU A 278 14.09 0.65 -3.33
CA GLU A 278 13.39 -0.64 -3.40
C GLU A 278 11.99 -0.65 -2.76
N TYR A 279 11.63 0.38 -1.97
CA TYR A 279 10.32 0.43 -1.33
C TYR A 279 9.18 0.21 -2.34
N ALA A 280 8.37 -0.83 -2.10
CA ALA A 280 7.25 -1.26 -2.91
C ALA A 280 7.57 -1.54 -4.40
N CYS A 281 8.82 -1.80 -4.75
CA CYS A 281 9.24 -2.03 -6.15
C CYS A 281 8.56 -3.24 -6.82
N VAL A 282 8.06 -4.20 -6.02
CA VAL A 282 7.19 -5.29 -6.48
C VAL A 282 5.95 -4.75 -7.21
N ALA A 283 5.39 -3.63 -6.73
CA ALA A 283 4.14 -3.06 -7.24
C ALA A 283 4.35 -2.07 -8.40
N TRP A 284 5.46 -1.32 -8.41
CA TRP A 284 5.74 -0.26 -9.41
C TRP A 284 6.99 -0.52 -10.27
N ASP A 285 7.33 -1.78 -10.57
CA ASP A 285 8.56 -2.07 -11.33
C ASP A 285 8.56 -1.44 -12.74
N PRO A 286 9.47 -0.48 -13.05
CA PRO A 286 9.51 0.12 -14.38
C PRO A 286 10.03 -0.86 -15.43
N TYR A 287 9.42 -0.86 -16.62
CA TYR A 287 9.80 -1.73 -17.74
C TYR A 287 10.57 -0.99 -18.85
N THR A 288 10.50 0.34 -18.91
CA THR A 288 11.22 1.11 -19.93
C THR A 288 12.71 1.21 -19.58
N LYS A 289 13.59 0.92 -20.54
CA LYS A 289 15.06 1.07 -20.39
C LYS A 289 15.47 2.41 -19.81
N LEU A 290 14.82 3.51 -20.20
CA LEU A 290 15.08 4.85 -19.68
C LEU A 290 14.93 4.92 -18.14
N ASN A 291 13.81 4.43 -17.62
CA ASN A 291 13.52 4.49 -16.18
C ASN A 291 14.39 3.50 -15.39
N ILE A 292 14.63 2.30 -15.92
CA ILE A 292 15.57 1.33 -15.34
C ILE A 292 16.95 1.97 -15.22
N ASN A 293 17.47 2.53 -16.32
CA ASN A 293 18.78 3.18 -16.34
C ASN A 293 18.91 4.35 -15.36
N LYS A 294 17.83 5.09 -15.08
CA LYS A 294 17.81 6.15 -14.07
C LYS A 294 18.03 5.60 -12.66
N LEU A 295 17.41 4.48 -12.30
CA LEU A 295 17.61 3.81 -11.02
C LEU A 295 19.03 3.24 -10.93
N GLU A 296 19.46 2.49 -11.95
CA GLU A 296 20.80 1.90 -12.02
C GLU A 296 21.91 2.95 -11.93
N ARG A 297 21.67 4.17 -12.43
CA ARG A 297 22.63 5.28 -12.30
C ARG A 297 22.87 5.68 -10.84
N ILE A 298 21.86 5.61 -9.98
CA ILE A 298 22.03 5.90 -8.55
C ILE A 298 22.88 4.83 -7.88
N GLN A 299 22.63 3.55 -8.16
CA GLN A 299 23.45 2.45 -7.63
C GLN A 299 24.91 2.59 -8.10
N ARG A 300 25.15 2.79 -9.40
CA ARG A 300 26.50 3.01 -9.95
C ARG A 300 27.22 4.21 -9.31
N LYS A 301 26.51 5.33 -9.07
CA LYS A 301 27.06 6.48 -8.34
C LYS A 301 27.36 6.19 -6.87
N SER A 302 26.59 5.30 -6.26
CA SER A 302 26.79 4.88 -4.87
C SER A 302 27.98 3.94 -4.74
N VAL A 303 28.13 2.97 -5.66
CA VAL A 303 29.27 2.05 -5.74
C VAL A 303 30.59 2.79 -5.88
N ARG A 304 30.66 3.80 -6.78
CA ARG A 304 31.85 4.66 -6.89
C ARG A 304 32.20 5.34 -5.57
N PHE A 305 31.19 5.78 -4.83
CA PHE A 305 31.37 6.41 -3.53
C PHE A 305 31.86 5.41 -2.46
N ILE A 306 31.23 4.23 -2.40
CA ILE A 306 31.57 3.17 -1.44
C ILE A 306 33.05 2.78 -1.54
N TYR A 307 33.55 2.60 -2.76
CA TYR A 307 34.93 2.15 -3.00
C TYR A 307 35.91 3.30 -3.27
N SER A 308 35.47 4.56 -3.19
CA SER A 308 36.27 5.74 -3.53
C SER A 308 36.93 5.67 -4.92
N LYS A 309 36.23 5.10 -5.91
CA LYS A 309 36.72 4.87 -7.28
C LYS A 309 36.05 5.81 -8.28
N TYR A 310 36.73 6.91 -8.59
CA TYR A 310 36.21 8.01 -9.40
C TYR A 310 36.95 8.23 -10.73
N LYS A 311 37.98 7.43 -11.03
CA LYS A 311 38.71 7.55 -12.29
C LYS A 311 37.81 7.14 -13.46
N ARG A 312 38.11 7.66 -14.66
CA ARG A 312 37.40 7.33 -15.90
C ARG A 312 37.41 5.82 -16.19
N LEU A 313 38.54 5.17 -15.92
CA LEU A 313 38.73 3.73 -16.13
C LEU A 313 38.11 2.85 -15.04
N ASP A 314 37.73 3.42 -13.89
CA ASP A 314 37.04 2.66 -12.86
C ASP A 314 35.62 2.35 -13.34
N SER A 315 35.37 1.11 -13.78
CA SER A 315 34.04 0.68 -14.22
C SER A 315 33.14 0.35 -13.01
N PRO A 316 32.00 1.05 -12.82
CA PRO A 316 31.08 0.73 -11.74
C PRO A 316 30.50 -0.67 -11.87
N SER A 317 30.32 -1.17 -13.10
CA SER A 317 29.82 -2.51 -13.35
C SER A 317 30.83 -3.58 -12.92
N GLN A 318 32.12 -3.37 -13.18
CA GLN A 318 33.17 -4.27 -12.69
C GLN A 318 33.28 -4.24 -11.16
N LEU A 319 33.16 -3.06 -10.53
CA LEU A 319 33.13 -2.94 -9.08
C LEU A 319 31.92 -3.66 -8.46
N MET A 320 30.75 -3.60 -9.12
CA MET A 320 29.57 -4.34 -8.69
C MET A 320 29.80 -5.85 -8.77
N LEU A 321 30.34 -6.34 -9.88
CA LEU A 321 30.64 -7.77 -10.06
C LEU A 321 31.68 -8.27 -9.04
N ALA A 322 32.79 -7.54 -8.87
CA ALA A 322 33.86 -7.92 -7.96
C ALA A 322 33.46 -7.90 -6.46
N ASN A 323 32.34 -7.26 -6.13
CA ASN A 323 31.84 -7.17 -4.75
C ASN A 323 30.42 -7.74 -4.61
N GLU A 324 29.98 -8.56 -5.56
CA GLU A 324 28.69 -9.27 -5.51
C GLU A 324 27.48 -8.35 -5.26
N ILE A 325 27.50 -7.14 -5.85
CA ILE A 325 26.40 -6.19 -5.77
C ILE A 325 25.49 -6.41 -6.98
N PRO A 326 24.32 -7.07 -6.83
CA PRO A 326 23.41 -7.27 -7.95
C PRO A 326 22.80 -5.96 -8.42
N SER A 327 22.43 -5.89 -9.70
CA SER A 327 21.71 -4.75 -10.26
C SER A 327 20.37 -4.57 -9.53
N LEU A 328 19.86 -3.33 -9.48
CA LEU A 328 18.55 -3.10 -8.89
C LEU A 328 17.46 -3.82 -9.69
N GLU A 329 17.61 -3.95 -11.01
CA GLU A 329 16.68 -4.72 -11.86
C GLU A 329 16.58 -6.19 -11.45
N SER A 330 17.71 -6.89 -11.32
CA SER A 330 17.73 -8.28 -10.88
C SER A 330 17.10 -8.45 -9.49
N ARG A 331 17.32 -7.48 -8.59
CA ARG A 331 16.73 -7.49 -7.25
C ARG A 331 15.22 -7.30 -7.29
N ARG A 332 14.70 -6.38 -8.11
CA ARG A 332 13.26 -6.18 -8.30
C ARG A 332 12.60 -7.43 -8.88
N GLN A 333 13.25 -8.10 -9.84
CA GLN A 333 12.79 -9.38 -10.37
C GLN A 333 12.70 -10.44 -9.27
N LYS A 334 13.77 -10.63 -8.48
CA LYS A 334 13.77 -11.54 -7.34
C LYS A 334 12.63 -11.24 -6.38
N TYR A 335 12.44 -9.98 -5.98
CA TYR A 335 11.36 -9.60 -5.07
C TYR A 335 9.96 -9.84 -5.62
N ARG A 336 9.74 -9.70 -6.93
CA ARG A 336 8.46 -10.08 -7.53
C ARG A 336 8.23 -11.57 -7.47
N LEU A 337 9.23 -12.38 -7.82
CA LEU A 337 9.13 -13.85 -7.79
C LEU A 337 8.92 -14.37 -6.37
N ASP A 338 9.69 -13.87 -5.39
CA ASP A 338 9.51 -14.20 -3.97
C ASP A 338 8.09 -13.82 -3.49
N PHE A 339 7.57 -12.68 -3.94
CA PHE A 339 6.22 -12.24 -3.61
C PHE A 339 5.15 -13.12 -4.25
N LEU A 340 5.32 -13.52 -5.52
CA LEU A 340 4.40 -14.43 -6.21
C LEU A 340 4.40 -15.81 -5.55
N HIS A 341 5.56 -16.34 -5.21
CA HIS A 341 5.69 -17.59 -4.45
C HIS A 341 4.90 -17.52 -3.13
N ASN A 342 5.02 -16.41 -2.38
CA ASN A 342 4.26 -16.22 -1.15
C ASN A 342 2.74 -16.08 -1.36
N ILE A 343 2.28 -15.61 -2.54
CA ILE A 343 0.86 -15.65 -2.92
C ILE A 343 0.41 -17.10 -3.14
N ILE A 344 1.19 -17.90 -3.86
CA ILE A 344 0.88 -19.30 -4.18
C ILE A 344 0.88 -20.16 -2.91
N ASP A 345 1.84 -19.94 -2.00
CA ASP A 345 1.93 -20.61 -0.69
C ASP A 345 0.86 -20.14 0.31
N HIS A 346 -0.07 -19.26 -0.08
CA HIS A 346 -1.10 -18.71 0.80
C HIS A 346 -0.55 -18.02 2.07
N LYS A 347 0.63 -17.41 2.01
CA LYS A 347 1.23 -16.65 3.14
C LYS A 347 0.62 -15.27 3.34
N PHE A 348 -0.15 -14.79 2.35
CA PHE A 348 -0.89 -13.54 2.42
C PHE A 348 -2.39 -13.79 2.58
N THR A 349 -3.11 -12.84 3.17
CA THR A 349 -4.59 -12.87 3.25
C THR A 349 -5.26 -12.71 1.88
N LEU A 350 -4.50 -12.36 0.84
CA LEU A 350 -4.97 -12.28 -0.53
C LEU A 350 -5.45 -13.65 -1.02
N ASN A 351 -6.65 -13.71 -1.59
CA ASN A 351 -7.11 -14.93 -2.26
C ASN A 351 -6.37 -15.13 -3.60
N ALA A 352 -5.40 -16.03 -3.61
CA ALA A 352 -4.56 -16.35 -4.77
C ALA A 352 -5.37 -16.75 -6.02
N SER A 353 -6.49 -17.47 -5.84
CA SER A 353 -7.30 -17.99 -6.95
C SER A 353 -7.95 -16.91 -7.82
N LEU A 354 -8.04 -15.67 -7.32
CA LEU A 354 -8.54 -14.53 -8.09
C LEU A 354 -7.52 -13.97 -9.09
N TYR A 355 -6.24 -14.33 -8.93
CA TYR A 355 -5.14 -13.71 -9.69
C TYR A 355 -4.23 -14.72 -10.38
N VAL A 356 -4.18 -15.95 -9.89
CA VAL A 356 -3.30 -17.00 -10.37
C VAL A 356 -4.11 -18.28 -10.53
N SER A 357 -3.89 -18.98 -11.64
CA SER A 357 -4.48 -20.30 -11.90
C SER A 357 -3.42 -21.28 -12.40
N PRO A 358 -3.45 -22.56 -11.97
CA PRO A 358 -2.57 -23.59 -12.51
C PRO A 358 -2.75 -23.76 -14.02
N LEU A 359 -1.68 -24.11 -14.73
CA LEU A 359 -1.75 -24.42 -16.16
C LEU A 359 -2.46 -25.77 -16.36
N SER A 360 -3.55 -25.80 -17.12
CA SER A 360 -4.41 -26.98 -17.29
C SER A 360 -4.01 -27.95 -18.42
N THR A 361 -2.88 -27.75 -19.09
CA THR A 361 -2.45 -28.59 -20.21
C THR A 361 -1.88 -29.94 -19.78
N ARG A 362 -2.09 -30.99 -20.61
CA ARG A 362 -1.54 -32.35 -20.42
C ARG A 362 -0.04 -32.27 -20.11
N GLN A 363 0.36 -32.88 -18.99
CA GLN A 363 1.76 -33.00 -18.59
C GLN A 363 2.54 -33.75 -19.67
N THR A 364 3.41 -33.05 -20.40
CA THR A 364 4.51 -33.68 -21.12
C THR A 364 5.74 -33.69 -20.21
N ARG A 365 6.73 -34.56 -20.47
CA ARG A 365 7.91 -34.76 -19.60
C ARG A 365 8.77 -33.50 -19.38
N HIS A 366 8.48 -32.40 -20.08
CA HIS A 366 9.17 -31.12 -20.00
C HIS A 366 8.35 -30.00 -19.34
N HIS A 367 7.16 -30.27 -18.82
CA HIS A 367 6.33 -29.27 -18.13
C HIS A 367 6.51 -29.30 -16.61
N ARG A 368 6.78 -28.12 -16.02
CA ARG A 368 6.75 -27.86 -14.59
C ARG A 368 5.35 -28.09 -14.01
N SER A 369 5.25 -28.81 -12.89
CA SER A 369 3.99 -29.06 -12.19
C SER A 369 3.41 -27.81 -11.53
N ASP A 370 4.23 -26.81 -11.25
CA ASP A 370 3.87 -25.52 -10.65
C ASP A 370 3.76 -24.38 -11.69
N ALA A 371 3.64 -24.73 -12.98
CA ALA A 371 3.43 -23.77 -14.04
C ALA A 371 2.05 -23.11 -13.93
N LEU A 372 2.01 -21.81 -14.24
CA LEU A 372 0.82 -20.98 -14.11
C LEU A 372 0.26 -20.60 -15.49
N THR A 373 -1.05 -20.38 -15.56
CA THR A 373 -1.71 -19.89 -16.77
C THR A 373 -1.24 -18.46 -17.08
N LEU A 374 -0.74 -18.25 -18.30
CA LEU A 374 -0.31 -16.94 -18.76
C LEU A 374 -1.49 -15.98 -18.88
N ILE A 375 -1.29 -14.74 -18.45
CA ILE A 375 -2.27 -13.66 -18.59
C ILE A 375 -1.98 -12.88 -19.87
N TYR A 376 -2.95 -12.85 -20.78
CA TYR A 376 -2.88 -12.02 -21.98
C TYR A 376 -3.10 -10.53 -21.64
N ALA A 377 -2.30 -9.66 -22.23
CA ALA A 377 -2.40 -8.20 -22.09
C ALA A 377 -2.22 -7.51 -23.44
N LYS A 378 -3.09 -6.54 -23.74
CA LYS A 378 -3.06 -5.74 -24.98
C LYS A 378 -2.12 -4.55 -24.91
N THR A 379 -1.87 -4.06 -23.70
CA THR A 379 -1.11 -2.84 -23.41
C THR A 379 0.14 -3.17 -22.61
N ASP A 380 1.21 -2.41 -22.85
CA ASP A 380 2.45 -2.53 -22.08
C ASP A 380 2.22 -2.25 -20.58
N THR A 381 1.30 -1.34 -20.25
CA THR A 381 0.99 -0.99 -18.86
C THR A 381 0.49 -2.20 -18.08
N TYR A 382 -0.34 -3.05 -18.69
CA TYR A 382 -0.81 -4.27 -18.04
C TYR A 382 0.17 -5.43 -18.20
N LYS A 383 0.74 -5.63 -19.40
CA LYS A 383 1.75 -6.66 -19.65
C LYS A 383 2.91 -6.61 -18.67
N PHE A 384 3.37 -5.42 -18.32
CA PHE A 384 4.48 -5.21 -17.38
C PHE A 384 4.03 -4.89 -15.94
N SER A 385 2.73 -5.00 -15.64
CA SER A 385 2.23 -5.00 -14.26
C SER A 385 2.59 -6.31 -13.54
N PHE A 386 2.36 -6.36 -12.23
CA PHE A 386 2.85 -7.44 -11.37
C PHE A 386 2.47 -8.84 -11.87
N PHE A 387 1.18 -9.16 -12.02
CA PHE A 387 0.78 -10.54 -12.32
C PHE A 387 1.22 -11.03 -13.71
N PRO A 388 0.91 -10.36 -14.83
CA PRO A 388 1.25 -10.89 -16.16
C PRO A 388 2.76 -11.07 -16.35
N ARG A 389 3.54 -10.07 -15.90
CA ARG A 389 5.01 -10.11 -16.00
C ARG A 389 5.61 -11.21 -15.13
N THR A 390 5.21 -11.26 -13.86
CA THR A 390 5.84 -12.18 -12.90
C THR A 390 5.45 -13.62 -13.16
N ILE A 391 4.21 -13.89 -13.59
CA ILE A 391 3.77 -15.23 -14.01
C ILE A 391 4.58 -15.70 -15.23
N SER A 392 4.81 -14.81 -16.21
CA SER A 392 5.66 -15.14 -17.34
C SER A 392 7.08 -15.47 -16.87
N GLU A 393 7.69 -14.63 -16.04
CA GLU A 393 9.04 -14.85 -15.50
C GLU A 393 9.14 -16.13 -14.65
N TRP A 394 8.10 -16.45 -13.86
CA TRP A 394 7.98 -17.65 -13.03
C TRP A 394 8.05 -18.93 -13.86
N ASN A 395 7.29 -18.98 -14.96
CA ASN A 395 7.25 -20.14 -15.84
C ASN A 395 8.58 -20.39 -16.59
N PHE A 396 9.47 -19.39 -16.66
CA PHE A 396 10.81 -19.53 -17.25
C PHE A 396 11.90 -19.90 -16.23
N LEU A 397 11.58 -20.01 -14.94
CA LEU A 397 12.57 -20.46 -13.95
C LEU A 397 12.98 -21.91 -14.23
N PRO A 398 14.27 -22.27 -14.02
CA PRO A 398 14.74 -23.64 -14.18
C PRO A 398 13.93 -24.58 -13.28
N THR A 399 13.68 -25.80 -13.76
CA THR A 399 13.08 -26.86 -12.95
C THR A 399 13.92 -27.09 -11.69
N PRO A 400 13.31 -27.14 -10.50
CA PRO A 400 14.02 -27.36 -9.25
C PRO A 400 14.76 -28.70 -9.21
#